data_AF-A0A7S2YLR2-F1
#
_entry.id   AF-A0A7S2YLR2-F1
#
_cell.length_a   1.000
_cell.length_b   1.000
_cell.length_c   1.000
_cell.angle_alpha   90.00
_cell.angle_beta   90.00
_cell.angle_gamma   90.00
#
_symmetry.space_group_name_H-M   'P 1'
#
loop_
_entity.id
_entity.type
_entity.pdbx_description
1 polymer ?
#
loop_
_entity_poly.entity_id
_entity_poly.type
_entity_poly.pdbx_seq_one_letter_code
_entity_poly.pdbx_strand_id
1 'polypeptide(L)'
;LPKNLQRPPSGSFASSSDGLGDINEDNVLVQQMQNAYELRESDGVLDLALSSEDSAPSWDDVFHHATVASSGRKGVAASMLNAWIGSNCIREDIEISAANALNLLHAWESKLDSHNDGETIITPDMVTYSLAYSAVIRDPNRLSDAEAVLEKGLRLSKKTAGSKRRKALAAARRRKTEMATDRIEDLRALLDPEFNVLMETEDFVVVNKPAGVACSHRILTTAGKTNKKGRPTQNSDMSLVDALLNCNVALSTLNPESQGLVHRLDRGTSGCIFLAKTDDTHAQAVAEFFCRNAKKKYTTLVAPAPSEVHGIVDIPVGGRP
;
A
#
# COMPACT_ATOMS: atom_id res chain seq x y z
N LEU A 1 9.18 26.71 -0.77
CA LEU A 1 10.13 25.98 0.10
C LEU A 1 10.18 26.66 1.46
N PRO A 2 9.87 25.92 2.52
CA PRO A 2 10.80 25.80 3.65
C PRO A 2 11.00 24.29 3.92
N LYS A 3 12.19 23.69 3.85
CA LYS A 3 13.35 23.83 4.75
C LYS A 3 12.95 24.19 6.17
N ASN A 4 12.51 23.17 6.93
CA ASN A 4 12.79 22.96 8.36
C ASN A 4 11.89 21.82 8.91
N LEU A 5 12.23 20.58 8.59
CA LEU A 5 12.01 19.48 9.53
C LEU A 5 13.36 19.25 10.22
N GLN A 6 13.58 19.90 11.35
CA GLN A 6 14.66 19.50 12.25
C GLN A 6 14.28 18.14 12.83
N ARG A 7 15.11 17.13 12.53
CA ARG A 7 15.11 15.85 13.24
C ARG A 7 15.31 16.13 14.75
N PRO A 8 14.65 15.39 15.66
CA PRO A 8 14.97 15.51 17.07
C PRO A 8 16.44 15.13 17.31
N PRO A 9 17.11 15.73 18.32
CA PRO A 9 18.52 15.49 18.57
C PRO A 9 18.76 14.02 18.94
N SER A 10 19.89 13.47 18.46
CA SER A 10 20.42 12.17 18.88
C SER A 10 20.69 12.19 20.38
N GLY A 11 19.80 11.58 21.17
CA GLY A 11 20.01 11.36 22.58
C GLY A 11 21.15 10.36 22.77
N SER A 12 22.28 10.81 23.29
CA SER A 12 23.34 9.94 23.79
C SER A 12 22.83 9.20 25.02
N PHE A 13 22.60 7.89 24.92
CA PHE A 13 22.36 7.05 26.08
C PHE A 13 23.65 6.93 26.89
N ALA A 14 23.61 7.41 28.12
CA ALA A 14 24.70 7.30 29.08
C ALA A 14 24.94 5.83 29.44
N SER A 15 26.21 5.42 29.37
CA SER A 15 26.69 4.12 29.81
C SER A 15 26.65 4.02 31.34
N SER A 16 25.73 3.23 31.89
CA SER A 16 25.85 2.67 33.23
C SER A 16 26.30 1.22 33.10
N SER A 17 27.59 0.99 33.32
CA SER A 17 28.20 -0.32 33.47
C SER A 17 27.80 -0.91 34.82
N ASP A 18 26.97 -1.96 34.82
CA ASP A 18 27.00 -3.01 35.84
C ASP A 18 26.13 -4.19 35.39
N GLY A 19 26.78 -5.36 35.22
CA GLY A 19 26.13 -6.64 34.93
C GLY A 19 26.39 -7.21 33.53
N LEU A 20 27.62 -7.65 33.25
CA LEU A 20 27.91 -8.50 32.08
C LEU A 20 27.25 -9.88 32.24
N GLY A 21 26.12 -10.06 31.55
CA GLY A 21 25.73 -11.34 30.96
C GLY A 21 25.65 -11.12 29.44
N ASP A 22 26.13 -12.07 28.64
CA ASP A 22 26.12 -12.03 27.17
C ASP A 22 24.80 -11.45 26.63
N ILE A 23 24.85 -10.20 26.15
CA ILE A 23 23.73 -9.59 25.44
C ILE A 23 23.83 -10.13 24.01
N ASN A 24 23.11 -11.22 23.75
CA ASN A 24 23.01 -11.83 22.43
C ASN A 24 22.53 -10.75 21.43
N GLU A 25 23.33 -10.41 20.41
CA GLU A 25 23.00 -9.36 19.42
C GLU A 25 21.63 -9.59 18.76
N ASP A 26 21.23 -10.86 18.58
CA ASP A 26 19.90 -11.27 18.08
C ASP A 26 18.75 -10.68 18.91
N ASN A 27 18.92 -10.53 20.22
CA ASN A 27 17.88 -10.03 21.11
C ASN A 27 17.71 -8.49 20.97
N VAL A 28 18.76 -7.80 20.53
CA VAL A 28 18.74 -6.33 20.39
C VAL A 28 17.86 -5.91 19.23
N LEU A 29 18.02 -6.52 18.04
CA LEU A 29 17.23 -6.15 16.86
C LEU A 29 15.76 -6.54 17.00
N VAL A 30 15.46 -7.68 17.63
CA VAL A 30 14.07 -8.06 17.98
C VAL A 30 13.42 -6.98 18.84
N GLN A 31 14.08 -6.55 19.91
CA GLN A 31 13.55 -5.52 20.81
C GLN A 31 13.41 -4.16 20.10
N GLN A 32 14.37 -3.79 19.25
CA GLN A 32 14.29 -2.57 18.44
C GLN A 32 13.10 -2.58 17.48
N MET A 33 12.89 -3.68 16.74
CA MET A 33 11.77 -3.84 15.83
C MET A 33 10.43 -3.79 16.56
N GLN A 34 10.33 -4.49 17.69
CA GLN A 34 9.13 -4.48 18.51
C GLN A 34 8.81 -3.07 19.02
N ASN A 35 9.79 -2.39 19.63
CA ASN A 35 9.62 -1.03 20.15
C ASN A 35 9.25 -0.04 19.03
N ALA A 36 9.92 -0.13 17.89
CA ALA A 36 9.66 0.73 16.74
C ALA A 36 8.22 0.56 16.23
N TYR A 37 7.73 -0.68 16.15
CA TYR A 37 6.36 -0.97 15.74
C TYR A 37 5.32 -0.55 16.77
N GLU A 38 5.58 -0.72 18.06
CA GLU A 38 4.66 -0.29 19.12
C GLU A 38 4.52 1.24 19.17
N LEU A 39 5.59 1.99 18.86
CA LEU A 39 5.57 3.45 18.86
C LEU A 39 4.92 4.04 17.61
N ARG A 40 5.25 3.53 16.42
CA ARG A 40 4.89 4.16 15.13
C ARG A 40 4.53 3.15 14.03
N GLU A 41 4.13 1.94 14.40
CA GLU A 41 3.73 0.87 13.49
C GLU A 41 4.78 0.62 12.38
N SER A 42 4.35 0.45 11.13
CA SER A 42 5.26 0.27 9.99
C SER A 42 6.22 1.44 9.80
N ASP A 43 5.84 2.65 10.20
CA ASP A 43 6.65 3.86 9.98
C ASP A 43 7.86 3.86 10.93
N GLY A 44 7.67 3.39 12.18
CA GLY A 44 8.78 3.24 13.12
C GLY A 44 9.80 2.21 12.64
N VAL A 45 9.34 1.08 12.10
CA VAL A 45 10.21 0.03 11.57
C VAL A 45 10.91 0.48 10.29
N LEU A 46 10.23 1.27 9.45
CA LEU A 46 10.83 1.87 8.27
C LEU A 46 11.96 2.83 8.65
N ASP A 47 11.73 3.69 9.64
CA ASP A 47 12.76 4.60 10.17
C ASP A 47 13.95 3.84 10.76
N LEU A 48 13.68 2.74 11.50
CA LEU A 48 14.72 1.84 12.00
C LEU A 48 15.57 1.26 10.85
N ALA A 49 14.93 0.70 9.82
CA ALA A 49 15.59 0.10 8.66
C ALA A 49 16.37 1.12 7.80
N LEU A 50 15.95 2.38 7.79
CA LEU A 50 16.71 3.47 7.15
C LEU A 50 17.90 3.92 7.99
N SER A 51 17.82 3.77 9.31
CA SER A 51 18.90 4.13 10.24
C SER A 51 19.97 3.06 10.40
N SER A 52 19.68 1.80 10.04
CA SER A 52 20.68 0.73 10.04
C SER A 52 21.71 0.98 8.93
N GLU A 53 22.99 1.04 9.31
CA GLU A 53 24.12 1.14 8.37
C GLU A 53 24.16 -0.05 7.40
N ASP A 54 24.92 0.07 6.31
CA ASP A 54 24.96 -0.91 5.19
C ASP A 54 25.44 -2.32 5.58
N SER A 55 25.83 -2.56 6.84
CA SER A 55 25.87 -3.91 7.42
C SER A 55 24.45 -4.38 7.72
N ALA A 56 23.64 -4.56 6.68
CA ALA A 56 22.32 -5.17 6.83
C ALA A 56 22.47 -6.55 7.52
N PRO A 57 21.61 -6.90 8.48
CA PRO A 57 21.54 -8.27 8.99
C PRO A 57 21.35 -9.23 7.81
N SER A 58 21.65 -10.53 7.97
CA SER A 58 21.23 -11.48 6.96
C SER A 58 19.71 -11.34 6.75
N TRP A 59 19.23 -11.45 5.51
CA TRP A 59 17.80 -11.33 5.25
C TRP A 59 16.98 -12.44 5.92
N ASP A 60 17.63 -13.59 6.19
CA ASP A 60 17.10 -14.63 7.08
C ASP A 60 16.91 -14.12 8.53
N ASP A 61 17.86 -13.33 9.04
CA ASP A 61 17.81 -12.75 10.39
C ASP A 61 16.71 -11.69 10.47
N VAL A 62 16.59 -10.82 9.46
CA VAL A 62 15.48 -9.85 9.38
C VAL A 62 14.13 -10.56 9.41
N PHE A 63 13.99 -11.66 8.65
CA PHE A 63 12.77 -12.47 8.64
C PHE A 63 12.49 -13.11 10.01
N HIS A 64 13.52 -13.72 10.61
CA HIS A 64 13.43 -14.33 11.93
C HIS A 64 13.03 -13.30 12.99
N HIS A 65 13.74 -12.17 13.05
CA HIS A 65 13.50 -11.10 14.01
C HIS A 65 12.10 -10.50 13.87
N ALA A 66 11.62 -10.25 12.64
CA ALA A 66 10.24 -9.80 12.43
C ALA A 66 9.21 -10.81 12.95
N THR A 67 9.46 -12.10 12.74
CA THR A 67 8.57 -13.16 13.20
C THR A 67 8.52 -13.22 14.73
N VAL A 68 9.67 -13.15 15.39
CA VAL A 68 9.78 -13.14 16.86
C VAL A 68 9.16 -11.87 17.46
N ALA A 69 9.54 -10.69 16.95
CA ALA A 69 9.05 -9.39 17.41
C ALA A 69 7.52 -9.23 17.26
N SER A 70 6.90 -9.93 16.31
CA SER A 70 5.44 -9.90 16.11
C SER A 70 4.64 -10.65 17.19
N SER A 71 5.32 -11.47 18.00
CA SER A 71 4.69 -12.37 18.99
C SER A 71 3.62 -13.29 18.35
N GLY A 72 3.90 -13.80 17.14
CA GLY A 72 2.99 -14.70 16.40
C GLY A 72 1.87 -13.98 15.62
N ARG A 73 1.79 -12.65 15.67
CA ARG A 73 0.81 -11.86 14.89
C ARG A 73 1.27 -11.72 13.44
N LYS A 74 0.79 -12.60 12.58
CA LYS A 74 1.15 -12.64 11.13
C LYS A 74 1.10 -11.29 10.42
N GLY A 75 0.04 -10.50 10.65
CA GLY A 75 -0.11 -9.18 10.03
C GLY A 75 0.94 -8.16 10.50
N VAL A 76 1.35 -8.24 11.76
CA VAL A 76 2.42 -7.40 12.32
C VAL A 76 3.76 -7.79 11.72
N ALA A 77 4.07 -9.10 11.66
CA ALA A 77 5.30 -9.58 11.04
C ALA A 77 5.41 -9.17 9.56
N ALA A 78 4.34 -9.36 8.78
CA ALA A 78 4.29 -8.93 7.38
C ALA A 78 4.49 -7.41 7.24
N SER A 79 3.90 -6.62 8.14
CA SER A 79 4.06 -5.17 8.14
C SER A 79 5.49 -4.72 8.45
N MET A 80 6.16 -5.38 9.41
CA MET A 80 7.58 -5.17 9.70
C MET A 80 8.46 -5.51 8.50
N LEU A 81 8.23 -6.66 7.85
CA LEU A 81 9.00 -7.07 6.67
C LEU A 81 8.78 -6.14 5.48
N ASN A 82 7.55 -5.70 5.25
CA ASN A 82 7.24 -4.69 4.26
C ASN A 82 7.99 -3.38 4.56
N ALA A 83 8.14 -2.98 5.83
CA ALA A 83 8.90 -1.79 6.18
C ALA A 83 10.39 -1.91 5.80
N TRP A 84 11.00 -3.07 6.02
CA TRP A 84 12.36 -3.35 5.58
C TRP A 84 12.52 -3.33 4.05
N ILE A 85 11.62 -3.96 3.30
CA ILE A 85 11.64 -3.86 1.82
C ILE A 85 11.44 -2.40 1.40
N GLY A 86 10.47 -1.70 1.98
CA GLY A 86 10.14 -0.31 1.67
C GLY A 86 11.29 0.67 1.91
N SER A 87 12.19 0.39 2.87
CA SER A 87 13.39 1.21 3.07
C SER A 87 14.27 1.28 1.80
N ASN A 88 14.29 0.21 0.99
CA ASN A 88 15.02 0.15 -0.27
C ASN A 88 14.31 0.91 -1.40
N CYS A 89 13.07 1.34 -1.23
CA CYS A 89 12.43 2.30 -2.15
C CYS A 89 12.97 3.74 -1.93
N ILE A 90 13.52 4.03 -0.75
CA ILE A 90 13.92 5.38 -0.34
C ILE A 90 15.44 5.59 -0.45
N ARG A 91 16.25 4.56 -0.17
CA ARG A 91 17.71 4.62 -0.21
C ARG A 91 18.25 5.10 -1.57
N GLU A 92 19.33 5.88 -1.52
CA GLU A 92 19.93 6.54 -2.71
C GLU A 92 20.70 5.55 -3.60
N ASP A 93 21.41 4.58 -3.02
CA ASP A 93 22.14 3.56 -3.78
C ASP A 93 21.15 2.56 -4.40
N ILE A 94 20.86 2.76 -5.68
CA ILE A 94 19.86 2.02 -6.43
C ILE A 94 20.25 0.54 -6.61
N GLU A 95 21.52 0.25 -6.90
CA GLU A 95 21.99 -1.11 -7.17
C GLU A 95 21.93 -1.97 -5.91
N ILE A 96 22.43 -1.44 -4.79
CA ILE A 96 22.36 -2.09 -3.48
C ILE A 96 20.90 -2.25 -3.04
N SER A 97 20.09 -1.19 -3.19
CA SER A 97 18.67 -1.22 -2.81
C SER A 97 17.88 -2.28 -3.57
N ALA A 98 18.09 -2.40 -4.89
CA ALA A 98 17.44 -3.40 -5.71
C ALA A 98 17.85 -4.81 -5.30
N ALA A 99 19.15 -5.04 -5.08
CA ALA A 99 19.67 -6.34 -4.61
C ALA A 99 19.09 -6.72 -3.24
N ASN A 100 19.05 -5.78 -2.30
CA ASN A 100 18.52 -5.98 -0.95
C ASN A 100 17.03 -6.34 -0.96
N ALA A 101 16.22 -5.61 -1.74
CA ALA A 101 14.79 -5.89 -1.87
C ALA A 101 14.53 -7.29 -2.44
N LEU A 102 15.29 -7.72 -3.45
CA LEU A 102 15.19 -9.07 -4.02
C LEU A 102 15.63 -10.14 -3.02
N ASN A 103 16.76 -9.94 -2.34
CA ASN A 103 17.28 -10.91 -1.39
C ASN A 103 16.30 -11.12 -0.22
N LEU A 104 15.70 -10.05 0.30
CA LEU A 104 14.68 -10.17 1.34
C LEU A 104 13.40 -10.85 0.85
N LEU A 105 12.93 -10.52 -0.36
CA LEU A 105 11.78 -11.21 -0.95
C LEU A 105 12.06 -12.70 -1.17
N HIS A 106 13.24 -13.07 -1.67
CA HIS A 106 13.64 -14.46 -1.89
C HIS A 106 13.82 -15.23 -0.58
N ALA A 107 14.40 -14.61 0.46
CA ALA A 107 14.49 -15.23 1.78
C ALA A 107 13.09 -15.53 2.33
N TRP A 108 12.15 -14.57 2.22
CA TRP A 108 10.76 -14.75 2.63
C TRP A 108 10.08 -15.88 1.83
N GLU A 109 10.22 -15.90 0.50
CA GLU A 109 9.67 -16.96 -0.35
C GLU A 109 10.28 -18.34 -0.04
N SER A 110 11.58 -18.43 0.25
CA SER A 110 12.25 -19.69 0.59
C SER A 110 11.75 -20.30 1.91
N LYS A 111 11.41 -19.46 2.90
CA LYS A 111 10.79 -19.93 4.16
C LYS A 111 9.40 -20.50 3.96
N LEU A 112 8.66 -20.04 2.95
CA LEU A 112 7.38 -20.64 2.59
C LEU A 112 7.54 -22.04 2.02
N ASP A 113 8.57 -22.29 1.23
CA ASP A 113 8.81 -23.59 0.61
C ASP A 113 9.36 -24.63 1.60
N SER A 114 10.01 -24.17 2.68
CA SER A 114 10.67 -25.01 3.70
C SER A 114 9.92 -25.11 5.03
N HIS A 115 8.67 -24.62 5.10
CA HIS A 115 7.89 -24.59 6.35
C HIS A 115 7.69 -25.98 6.96
N ASN A 116 7.92 -26.09 8.27
CA ASN A 116 7.59 -27.28 9.06
C ASN A 116 6.16 -27.18 9.64
N ASP A 117 5.54 -28.32 9.93
CA ASP A 117 4.26 -28.37 10.63
C ASP A 117 4.36 -27.67 12.00
N GLY A 118 3.60 -26.60 12.19
CA GLY A 118 3.54 -25.83 13.44
C GLY A 118 4.12 -24.41 13.39
N GLU A 119 4.85 -24.05 12.33
CA GLU A 119 5.37 -22.69 12.17
C GLU A 119 4.32 -21.68 11.69
N THR A 120 4.47 -20.43 12.13
CA THR A 120 3.59 -19.33 11.72
C THR A 120 3.89 -18.95 10.28
N ILE A 121 3.12 -19.49 9.33
CA ILE A 121 3.27 -19.13 7.91
C ILE A 121 2.86 -17.67 7.69
N ILE A 122 3.82 -16.84 7.31
CA ILE A 122 3.66 -15.45 6.88
C ILE A 122 3.89 -15.41 5.36
N THR A 123 2.89 -14.97 4.59
CA THR A 123 2.97 -14.94 3.11
C THR A 123 3.21 -13.53 2.60
N PRO A 124 4.08 -13.32 1.59
CA PRO A 124 4.13 -12.07 0.84
C PRO A 124 2.74 -11.71 0.32
N ASP A 125 2.40 -10.43 0.41
CA ASP A 125 1.16 -9.89 -0.11
C ASP A 125 1.40 -8.93 -1.28
N MET A 126 0.32 -8.32 -1.77
CA MET A 126 0.41 -7.34 -2.84
C MET A 126 1.33 -6.16 -2.47
N VAL A 127 1.34 -5.72 -1.21
CA VAL A 127 2.20 -4.62 -0.76
C VAL A 127 3.66 -5.07 -0.80
N THR A 128 3.96 -6.28 -0.35
CA THR A 128 5.31 -6.88 -0.44
C THR A 128 5.85 -6.84 -1.86
N TYR A 129 5.10 -7.39 -2.83
CA TYR A 129 5.52 -7.41 -4.24
C TYR A 129 5.60 -6.01 -4.85
N SER A 130 4.73 -5.08 -4.43
CA SER A 130 4.75 -3.70 -4.92
C SER A 130 5.99 -2.94 -4.45
N LEU A 131 6.38 -3.11 -3.20
CA LEU A 131 7.58 -2.51 -2.63
C LEU A 131 8.85 -3.09 -3.27
N ALA A 132 8.93 -4.41 -3.40
CA ALA A 132 10.06 -5.07 -4.05
C ALA A 132 10.18 -4.62 -5.52
N TYR A 133 9.08 -4.63 -6.27
CA TYR A 133 9.05 -4.12 -7.64
C TYR A 133 9.56 -2.67 -7.73
N SER A 134 9.05 -1.79 -6.85
CA SER A 134 9.38 -0.36 -6.87
C SER A 134 10.84 -0.08 -6.49
N ALA A 135 11.45 -0.92 -5.64
CA ALA A 135 12.87 -0.85 -5.36
C ALA A 135 13.70 -1.32 -6.57
N VAL A 136 13.31 -2.43 -7.19
CA VAL A 136 14.10 -3.09 -8.26
C VAL A 136 13.99 -2.37 -9.61
N ILE A 137 12.82 -1.86 -9.97
CA ILE A 137 12.59 -1.17 -11.25
C ILE A 137 13.42 0.10 -11.42
N ARG A 138 13.94 0.65 -10.30
CA ARG A 138 14.85 1.80 -10.30
C ARG A 138 16.22 1.47 -10.91
N ASP A 139 16.64 0.20 -10.83
CA ASP A 139 17.91 -0.30 -11.38
C ASP A 139 17.72 -0.74 -12.85
N PRO A 140 18.31 -0.02 -13.83
CA PRO A 140 18.19 -0.36 -15.24
C PRO A 140 18.76 -1.75 -15.59
N ASN A 141 19.65 -2.31 -14.76
CA ASN A 141 20.26 -3.62 -15.00
C ASN A 141 19.37 -4.78 -14.53
N ARG A 142 18.28 -4.50 -13.82
CA ARG A 142 17.40 -5.50 -13.18
C ARG A 142 15.95 -5.43 -13.66
N LEU A 143 15.70 -4.88 -14.84
CA LEU A 143 14.33 -4.77 -15.38
C LEU A 143 13.64 -6.14 -15.50
N SER A 144 14.37 -7.20 -15.88
CA SER A 144 13.82 -8.56 -15.92
C SER A 144 13.43 -9.09 -14.54
N ASP A 145 14.20 -8.74 -13.50
CA ASP A 145 13.88 -9.12 -12.12
C ASP A 145 12.62 -8.37 -11.66
N ALA A 146 12.52 -7.07 -11.97
CA ALA A 146 11.34 -6.27 -11.66
C ALA A 146 10.07 -6.85 -12.33
N GLU A 147 10.14 -7.17 -13.63
CA GLU A 147 9.03 -7.81 -14.34
C GLU A 147 8.61 -9.14 -13.69
N ALA A 148 9.57 -9.97 -13.30
CA ALA A 148 9.29 -11.24 -12.61
C ALA A 148 8.60 -11.02 -11.25
N VAL A 149 9.05 -10.02 -10.47
CA VAL A 149 8.42 -9.65 -9.19
C VAL A 149 6.98 -9.17 -9.40
N LEU A 150 6.75 -8.32 -10.40
CA LEU A 150 5.40 -7.84 -10.73
C LEU A 150 4.49 -8.99 -11.18
N GLU A 151 4.99 -9.91 -12.01
CA GLU A 151 4.23 -11.08 -12.45
C GLU A 151 3.82 -11.98 -11.27
N LYS A 152 4.72 -12.20 -10.30
CA LYS A 152 4.40 -12.92 -9.06
C LYS A 152 3.28 -12.24 -8.28
N GLY A 153 3.35 -10.92 -8.09
CA GLY A 153 2.28 -10.12 -7.45
C GLY A 153 0.93 -10.25 -8.18
N LEU A 154 0.94 -10.22 -9.51
CA LEU A 154 -0.27 -10.43 -10.33
C LEU A 154 -0.81 -11.86 -10.23
N ARG A 155 0.06 -12.86 -10.12
CA ARG A 155 -0.34 -14.26 -9.95
C ARG A 155 -1.01 -14.46 -8.60
N LEU A 156 -0.47 -13.85 -7.54
CA LEU A 156 -1.09 -13.84 -6.21
C LEU A 156 -2.48 -13.19 -6.25
N SER A 157 -2.58 -11.99 -6.85
CA SER A 157 -3.85 -11.29 -7.03
C SER A 157 -4.91 -12.14 -7.74
N LYS A 158 -4.52 -12.82 -8.83
CA LYS A 158 -5.41 -13.75 -9.56
C LYS A 158 -5.84 -14.95 -8.70
N LYS A 159 -4.94 -15.50 -7.87
CA LYS A 159 -5.24 -16.63 -6.97
C LYS A 159 -6.27 -16.22 -5.91
N THR A 160 -6.11 -15.03 -5.34
CA THR A 160 -7.04 -14.46 -4.35
C THR A 160 -8.38 -14.06 -4.98
N ALA A 161 -8.38 -13.65 -6.26
CA ALA A 161 -9.60 -13.34 -6.98
C ALA A 161 -10.42 -14.63 -7.25
N GLY A 162 -11.69 -14.65 -6.82
CA GLY A 162 -12.62 -15.75 -7.13
C GLY A 162 -12.88 -15.92 -8.64
N SER A 163 -13.41 -17.07 -9.07
CA SER A 163 -13.55 -17.45 -10.49
C SER A 163 -14.26 -16.41 -11.37
N LYS A 164 -15.42 -15.91 -10.92
CA LYS A 164 -16.18 -14.85 -11.61
C LYS A 164 -15.36 -13.56 -11.75
N ARG A 165 -14.62 -13.21 -10.70
CA ARG A 165 -13.75 -12.02 -10.64
C ARG A 165 -12.58 -12.16 -11.60
N ARG A 166 -11.92 -13.32 -11.66
CA ARG A 166 -10.85 -13.60 -12.63
C ARG A 166 -11.29 -13.36 -14.08
N LYS A 167 -12.49 -13.80 -14.44
CA LYS A 167 -13.05 -13.58 -15.78
C LYS A 167 -13.26 -12.09 -16.07
N ALA A 168 -13.72 -11.32 -15.09
CA ALA A 168 -13.89 -9.86 -15.22
C ALA A 168 -12.53 -9.15 -15.37
N LEU A 169 -11.52 -9.51 -14.56
CA LEU A 169 -10.16 -8.96 -14.69
C LEU A 169 -9.56 -9.23 -16.07
N ALA A 170 -9.70 -10.45 -16.59
CA ALA A 170 -9.21 -10.81 -17.93
C ALA A 170 -9.92 -10.02 -19.04
N ALA A 171 -11.20 -9.68 -18.85
CA ALA A 171 -11.94 -8.83 -19.78
C ALA A 171 -11.50 -7.37 -19.70
N ALA A 172 -11.27 -6.84 -18.49
CA ALA A 172 -10.81 -5.47 -18.27
C ALA A 172 -9.46 -5.21 -18.98
N ARG A 173 -8.51 -6.15 -18.90
CA ARG A 173 -7.20 -6.06 -19.59
C ARG A 173 -7.29 -5.98 -21.12
N ARG A 174 -8.38 -6.43 -21.72
CA ARG A 174 -8.56 -6.43 -23.19
C ARG A 174 -9.28 -5.19 -23.71
N ARG A 175 -9.80 -4.33 -22.84
CA ARG A 175 -10.51 -3.12 -23.25
C ARG A 175 -9.50 -2.04 -23.65
N LYS A 176 -9.63 -1.53 -24.88
CA LYS A 176 -8.87 -0.39 -25.39
C LYS A 176 -9.56 0.91 -24.97
N THR A 177 -8.78 1.91 -24.56
CA THR A 177 -9.28 3.24 -24.18
C THR A 177 -9.63 4.03 -25.45
N GLU A 178 -10.90 4.36 -25.66
CA GLU A 178 -11.32 5.45 -26.57
C GLU A 178 -11.71 6.67 -25.72
N MET A 179 -11.31 7.87 -26.15
CA MET A 179 -11.53 9.16 -25.46
C MET A 179 -12.58 9.98 -26.24
N ALA A 180 -13.40 10.88 -25.66
CA ALA A 180 -13.44 11.37 -24.28
C ALA A 180 -14.78 12.02 -23.87
N THR A 181 -15.56 12.56 -24.81
CA THR A 181 -16.59 13.55 -24.44
C THR A 181 -17.81 12.92 -23.79
N ASP A 182 -18.32 11.81 -24.35
CA ASP A 182 -19.51 11.14 -23.83
C ASP A 182 -19.25 10.49 -22.46
N ARG A 183 -18.01 10.05 -22.23
CA ARG A 183 -17.60 9.32 -21.02
C ARG A 183 -17.72 10.14 -19.73
N ILE A 184 -17.38 11.44 -19.78
CA ILE A 184 -17.46 12.28 -18.57
C ILE A 184 -18.91 12.53 -18.19
N GLU A 185 -19.78 12.75 -19.17
CA GLU A 185 -21.20 12.96 -18.92
C GLU A 185 -21.87 11.68 -18.40
N ASP A 186 -21.47 10.52 -18.92
CA ASP A 186 -21.88 9.22 -18.37
C ASP A 186 -21.44 9.07 -16.90
N LEU A 187 -20.19 9.43 -16.58
CA LEU A 187 -19.69 9.37 -15.20
C LEU A 187 -20.46 10.31 -14.27
N ARG A 188 -20.80 11.52 -14.73
CA ARG A 188 -21.64 12.46 -13.98
C ARG A 188 -23.05 11.92 -13.77
N ALA A 189 -23.65 11.32 -14.79
CA ALA A 189 -24.96 10.70 -14.70
C ALA A 189 -24.98 9.47 -13.78
N LEU A 190 -23.88 8.72 -13.68
CA LEU A 190 -23.75 7.55 -12.82
C LEU A 190 -23.41 7.88 -11.37
N LEU A 191 -22.63 8.94 -11.12
CA LEU A 191 -22.07 9.26 -9.81
C LEU A 191 -22.73 10.50 -9.20
N ASP A 192 -22.47 11.66 -9.79
CA ASP A 192 -22.95 12.97 -9.36
C ASP A 192 -22.59 14.03 -10.43
N PRO A 193 -23.43 15.05 -10.68
CA PRO A 193 -23.11 16.15 -11.59
C PRO A 193 -21.80 16.91 -11.28
N GLU A 194 -21.35 16.93 -10.03
CA GLU A 194 -20.09 17.57 -9.62
C GLU A 194 -18.84 16.72 -9.91
N PHE A 195 -19.01 15.48 -10.37
CA PHE A 195 -17.90 14.61 -10.73
C PHE A 195 -17.08 15.23 -11.87
N ASN A 196 -15.76 15.26 -11.68
CA ASN A 196 -14.81 15.75 -12.67
C ASN A 196 -13.51 14.93 -12.65
N VAL A 197 -12.92 14.74 -13.83
CA VAL A 197 -11.57 14.22 -13.98
C VAL A 197 -10.60 15.40 -13.85
N LEU A 198 -9.70 15.34 -12.87
CA LEU A 198 -8.71 16.38 -12.61
C LEU A 198 -7.47 16.20 -13.50
N MET A 199 -7.10 14.95 -13.77
CA MET A 199 -5.97 14.58 -14.63
C MET A 199 -6.16 13.16 -15.14
N GLU A 200 -5.81 12.89 -16.39
CA GLU A 200 -5.75 11.53 -16.92
C GLU A 200 -4.55 11.39 -17.83
N THR A 201 -3.81 10.29 -17.66
CA THR A 201 -2.69 9.87 -18.49
C THR A 201 -2.94 8.44 -18.96
N GLU A 202 -2.00 7.83 -19.69
CA GLU A 202 -2.09 6.39 -19.98
C GLU A 202 -1.95 5.53 -18.73
N ASP A 203 -1.23 6.03 -17.72
CA ASP A 203 -0.81 5.28 -16.53
C ASP A 203 -1.74 5.44 -15.33
N PHE A 204 -2.40 6.57 -15.19
CA PHE A 204 -3.28 6.85 -14.06
C PHE A 204 -4.40 7.84 -14.41
N VAL A 205 -5.39 7.92 -13.52
CA VAL A 205 -6.42 8.93 -13.53
C VAL A 205 -6.59 9.52 -12.13
N VAL A 206 -6.73 10.83 -12.06
CA VAL A 206 -7.04 11.57 -10.83
C VAL A 206 -8.40 12.20 -11.00
N VAL A 207 -9.28 11.95 -10.04
CA VAL A 207 -10.68 12.39 -10.08
C VAL A 207 -11.04 13.17 -8.83
N ASN A 208 -12.03 14.06 -8.97
CA ASN A 208 -12.75 14.61 -7.83
C ASN A 208 -13.93 13.70 -7.49
N LYS A 209 -13.77 12.85 -6.47
CA LYS A 209 -14.84 11.98 -5.99
C LYS A 209 -15.89 12.83 -5.27
N PRO A 210 -17.18 12.78 -5.65
CA PRO A 210 -18.25 13.46 -4.92
C PRO A 210 -18.47 12.83 -3.54
N ALA A 211 -19.10 13.60 -2.64
CA ALA A 211 -19.58 13.08 -1.37
C ALA A 211 -20.78 12.13 -1.61
N GLY A 212 -20.98 11.15 -0.74
CA GLY A 212 -22.02 10.12 -0.90
C GLY A 212 -21.61 8.91 -1.75
N VAL A 213 -20.49 8.99 -2.49
CA VAL A 213 -19.95 7.88 -3.30
C VAL A 213 -18.83 7.14 -2.56
N ALA A 214 -18.93 5.81 -2.49
CA ALA A 214 -17.86 4.96 -1.95
C ALA A 214 -16.75 4.77 -3.00
N CYS A 215 -15.48 4.68 -2.57
CA CYS A 215 -14.37 4.40 -3.49
C CYS A 215 -14.51 3.01 -4.14
N SER A 216 -14.84 1.99 -3.36
CA SER A 216 -15.08 0.61 -3.81
C SER A 216 -16.07 -0.09 -2.88
N HIS A 217 -16.82 -1.08 -3.39
CA HIS A 217 -17.64 -1.97 -2.55
C HIS A 217 -16.81 -3.17 -2.09
N ARG A 218 -16.55 -3.28 -0.78
CA ARG A 218 -15.80 -4.38 -0.18
C ARG A 218 -16.60 -5.68 -0.09
N ILE A 219 -17.93 -5.58 -0.05
CA ILE A 219 -18.86 -6.69 -0.01
C ILE A 219 -19.82 -6.46 -1.17
N LEU A 220 -19.87 -7.39 -2.13
CA LEU A 220 -21.02 -7.51 -3.02
C LEU A 220 -22.19 -7.96 -2.13
N THR A 221 -22.81 -7.02 -1.43
CA THR A 221 -24.07 -7.29 -0.75
C THR A 221 -25.05 -7.74 -1.83
N THR A 222 -25.99 -8.61 -1.49
CA THR A 222 -27.00 -9.09 -2.44
C THR A 222 -27.82 -7.93 -3.03
N ALA A 223 -27.78 -6.74 -2.41
CA ALA A 223 -28.34 -5.47 -2.91
C ALA A 223 -27.55 -4.85 -4.09
N GLY A 224 -26.27 -5.21 -4.27
CA GLY A 224 -25.43 -4.84 -5.41
C GLY A 224 -25.55 -5.80 -6.61
N LYS A 225 -26.62 -6.61 -6.68
CA LYS A 225 -27.01 -7.21 -7.97
C LYS A 225 -27.58 -6.09 -8.82
N THR A 226 -26.80 -5.58 -9.77
CA THR A 226 -27.39 -5.00 -10.97
C THR A 226 -28.25 -6.11 -11.58
N ASN A 227 -29.57 -6.00 -11.43
CA ASN A 227 -30.49 -6.96 -11.99
C ASN A 227 -30.17 -7.04 -13.48
N LYS A 228 -29.72 -8.23 -13.91
CA LYS A 228 -29.19 -8.48 -15.26
C LYS A 228 -30.26 -8.38 -16.36
N LYS A 229 -31.45 -7.87 -16.03
CA LYS A 229 -32.57 -7.57 -16.93
C LYS A 229 -33.40 -6.43 -16.31
N GLY A 230 -33.37 -5.26 -16.94
CA GLY A 230 -34.35 -4.19 -16.72
C GLY A 230 -33.81 -2.97 -15.96
N ARG A 231 -33.61 -1.88 -16.70
CA ARG A 231 -33.40 -0.46 -16.34
C ARG A 231 -32.43 -0.14 -15.17
N PRO A 232 -31.49 0.81 -15.35
CA PRO A 232 -30.78 1.39 -14.22
C PRO A 232 -31.82 2.08 -13.32
N THR A 233 -32.02 1.56 -12.12
CA THR A 233 -32.66 2.32 -11.06
C THR A 233 -31.78 3.53 -10.79
N GLN A 234 -32.31 4.74 -10.92
CA GLN A 234 -31.62 6.02 -10.75
C GLN A 234 -31.03 6.28 -9.34
N ASN A 235 -30.88 5.25 -8.51
CA ASN A 235 -30.29 5.31 -7.16
C ASN A 235 -29.59 3.98 -6.82
N SER A 236 -28.87 3.37 -7.77
CA SER A 236 -28.01 2.23 -7.44
C SER A 236 -26.76 2.74 -6.72
N ASP A 237 -26.46 2.17 -5.56
CA ASP A 237 -25.23 2.39 -4.79
C ASP A 237 -24.00 1.99 -5.62
N MET A 238 -23.54 2.88 -6.49
CA MET A 238 -22.43 2.67 -7.42
C MET A 238 -21.14 3.19 -6.77
N SER A 239 -20.08 2.38 -6.78
CA SER A 239 -18.77 2.84 -6.36
C SER A 239 -18.05 3.60 -7.47
N LEU A 240 -17.07 4.42 -7.08
CA LEU A 240 -16.21 5.12 -8.02
C LEU A 240 -15.53 4.15 -9.00
N VAL A 241 -14.97 3.04 -8.49
CA VAL A 241 -14.31 2.02 -9.33
C VAL A 241 -15.30 1.40 -10.32
N ASP A 242 -16.51 1.04 -9.87
CA ASP A 242 -17.51 0.42 -10.74
C ASP A 242 -17.98 1.39 -11.84
N ALA A 243 -18.17 2.67 -11.52
CA ALA A 243 -18.53 3.69 -12.49
C ALA A 243 -17.43 3.87 -13.54
N LEU A 244 -16.17 3.97 -13.13
CA LEU A 244 -15.02 4.08 -14.04
C LEU A 244 -14.92 2.87 -14.96
N LEU A 245 -15.09 1.65 -14.44
CA LEU A 245 -15.07 0.43 -15.25
C LEU A 245 -16.25 0.32 -16.21
N ASN A 246 -17.44 0.80 -15.82
CA ASN A 246 -18.61 0.86 -16.69
C ASN A 246 -18.41 1.85 -17.84
N CYS A 247 -17.73 2.96 -17.58
CA CYS A 247 -17.34 3.96 -18.57
C CYS A 247 -16.03 3.59 -19.31
N ASN A 248 -15.64 2.32 -19.31
CA ASN A 248 -14.46 1.79 -20.00
C ASN A 248 -13.12 2.45 -19.64
N VAL A 249 -13.00 3.00 -18.44
CA VAL A 249 -11.70 3.40 -17.90
C VAL A 249 -10.96 2.13 -17.48
N ALA A 250 -9.84 1.84 -18.14
CA ALA A 250 -8.97 0.74 -17.76
C ALA A 250 -8.33 1.04 -16.39
N LEU A 251 -8.47 0.11 -15.45
CA LEU A 251 -7.86 0.22 -14.11
C LEU A 251 -6.96 -0.99 -13.86
N SER A 252 -5.91 -0.77 -13.09
CA SER A 252 -5.00 -1.84 -12.71
C SER A 252 -5.72 -2.98 -12.00
N THR A 253 -5.28 -4.19 -12.31
CA THR A 253 -5.82 -5.44 -11.76
C THR A 253 -4.98 -6.00 -10.62
N LEU A 254 -3.89 -5.32 -10.24
CA LEU A 254 -2.98 -5.73 -9.17
C LEU A 254 -3.71 -5.92 -7.84
N ASN A 255 -4.60 -4.99 -7.47
CA ASN A 255 -5.58 -5.19 -6.40
C ASN A 255 -6.92 -5.62 -7.02
N PRO A 256 -7.32 -6.90 -6.90
CA PRO A 256 -8.56 -7.34 -7.51
C PRO A 256 -9.76 -6.70 -6.80
N GLU A 257 -9.64 -6.46 -5.48
CA GLU A 257 -10.68 -5.93 -4.58
C GLU A 257 -11.07 -4.49 -4.87
N SER A 258 -10.07 -3.65 -5.14
CA SER A 258 -10.20 -2.22 -5.33
C SER A 258 -9.28 -1.80 -6.49
N GLN A 259 -9.73 -2.06 -7.72
CA GLN A 259 -8.91 -1.87 -8.91
C GLN A 259 -8.39 -0.43 -9.03
N GLY A 260 -7.10 -0.31 -9.31
CA GLY A 260 -6.37 0.97 -9.39
C GLY A 260 -6.24 1.77 -8.09
N LEU A 261 -6.98 1.45 -7.01
CA LEU A 261 -6.96 2.23 -5.78
C LEU A 261 -5.78 1.86 -4.87
N VAL A 262 -5.00 2.86 -4.50
CA VAL A 262 -3.93 2.78 -3.46
C VAL A 262 -4.30 3.48 -2.17
N HIS A 263 -5.34 4.30 -2.20
CA HIS A 263 -5.89 4.99 -1.03
C HIS A 263 -7.40 5.16 -1.18
N ARG A 264 -8.05 5.62 -0.12
CA ARG A 264 -9.50 5.80 -0.09
C ARG A 264 -9.89 7.09 0.62
N LEU A 265 -11.06 7.58 0.25
CA LEU A 265 -11.84 8.55 1.01
C LEU A 265 -13.08 7.85 1.55
N ASP A 266 -13.58 8.32 2.68
CA ASP A 266 -14.85 7.85 3.21
C ASP A 266 -16.00 8.24 2.29
N ARG A 267 -17.13 7.53 2.43
CA ARG A 267 -18.31 7.76 1.59
C ARG A 267 -18.75 9.22 1.65
N GLY A 268 -18.80 9.81 2.84
CA GLY A 268 -19.20 11.21 3.05
C GLY A 268 -18.15 12.25 2.69
N THR A 269 -16.92 11.85 2.34
CA THR A 269 -15.81 12.77 2.06
C THR A 269 -15.65 12.95 0.56
N SER A 270 -15.73 14.19 0.08
CA SER A 270 -15.39 14.52 -1.31
C SER A 270 -13.90 14.77 -1.50
N GLY A 271 -13.45 14.80 -2.76
CA GLY A 271 -12.12 15.31 -3.10
C GLY A 271 -11.28 14.35 -3.96
N CYS A 272 -9.98 14.63 -3.97
CA CYS A 272 -9.02 14.02 -4.86
C CYS A 272 -8.80 12.52 -4.57
N ILE A 273 -8.99 11.67 -5.59
CA ILE A 273 -8.62 10.26 -5.59
C ILE A 273 -7.68 9.99 -6.77
N PHE A 274 -6.62 9.24 -6.51
CA PHE A 274 -5.70 8.72 -7.52
C PHE A 274 -6.07 7.27 -7.81
N LEU A 275 -6.17 6.89 -9.08
CA LEU A 275 -6.34 5.51 -9.52
C LEU A 275 -5.31 5.15 -10.59
N ALA A 276 -4.59 4.06 -10.39
CA ALA A 276 -3.67 3.50 -11.38
C ALA A 276 -4.44 2.76 -12.49
N LYS A 277 -4.06 3.03 -13.74
CA LYS A 277 -4.55 2.35 -14.95
C LYS A 277 -3.67 1.15 -15.29
N THR A 278 -2.35 1.25 -15.07
CA THR A 278 -1.36 0.19 -15.33
C THR A 278 -0.92 -0.51 -14.03
N ASP A 279 -0.57 -1.80 -14.14
CA ASP A 279 -0.15 -2.60 -12.98
C ASP A 279 1.20 -2.10 -12.41
N ASP A 280 2.11 -1.63 -13.26
CA ASP A 280 3.36 -0.95 -12.91
C ASP A 280 3.14 0.30 -12.07
N THR A 281 2.27 1.21 -12.54
CA THR A 281 1.92 2.44 -11.82
C THR A 281 1.23 2.14 -10.50
N HIS A 282 0.43 1.07 -10.44
CA HIS A 282 -0.20 0.64 -9.20
C HIS A 282 0.84 0.20 -8.17
N ALA A 283 1.80 -0.64 -8.57
CA ALA A 283 2.86 -1.10 -7.68
C ALA A 283 3.71 0.07 -7.14
N GLN A 284 4.11 1.01 -8.02
CA GLN A 284 4.85 2.22 -7.62
C GLN A 284 4.02 3.09 -6.69
N ALA A 285 2.74 3.33 -7.00
CA ALA A 285 1.89 4.13 -6.15
C ALA A 285 1.65 3.47 -4.78
N VAL A 286 1.54 2.14 -4.69
CA VAL A 286 1.49 1.44 -3.38
C VAL A 286 2.76 1.73 -2.58
N ALA A 287 3.93 1.66 -3.20
CA ALA A 287 5.20 1.97 -2.53
C ALA A 287 5.30 3.43 -2.08
N GLU A 288 4.90 4.39 -2.91
CA GLU A 288 4.88 5.83 -2.57
C GLU A 288 3.97 6.15 -1.38
N PHE A 289 2.81 5.48 -1.28
CA PHE A 289 1.89 5.64 -0.16
C PHE A 289 2.42 4.95 1.11
N PHE A 290 3.04 3.80 0.97
CA PHE A 290 3.68 3.08 2.07
C PHE A 290 4.84 3.91 2.65
N CYS A 291 5.72 4.44 1.80
CA CYS A 291 6.90 5.23 2.18
C CYS A 291 6.59 6.67 2.61
N ARG A 292 5.31 7.05 2.77
CA ARG A 292 4.87 8.39 3.21
C ARG A 292 5.31 9.56 2.31
N ASN A 293 5.63 9.28 1.05
CA ASN A 293 5.96 10.30 0.05
C ASN A 293 4.71 11.02 -0.46
N ALA A 294 3.57 10.32 -0.54
CA ALA A 294 2.29 10.92 -0.92
C ALA A 294 1.81 11.94 0.14
N LYS A 295 1.70 13.22 -0.25
CA LYS A 295 1.16 14.29 0.61
C LYS A 295 -0.30 14.54 0.31
N LYS A 296 -1.12 14.55 1.36
CA LYS A 296 -2.57 14.74 1.30
C LYS A 296 -2.96 15.95 2.14
N LYS A 297 -3.81 16.82 1.61
CA LYS A 297 -4.35 17.99 2.31
C LYS A 297 -5.86 17.97 2.24
N TYR A 298 -6.51 18.22 3.37
CA TYR A 298 -7.95 18.27 3.51
C TYR A 298 -8.37 19.64 3.99
N THR A 299 -9.52 20.10 3.48
CA THR A 299 -10.22 21.27 4.01
C THR A 299 -11.47 20.76 4.72
N THR A 300 -11.71 21.24 5.94
CA THR A 300 -12.84 20.80 6.77
C THR A 300 -13.38 21.95 7.60
N LEU A 301 -14.63 21.82 8.06
CA LEU A 301 -15.24 22.68 9.07
C LEU A 301 -15.30 21.91 10.38
N VAL A 302 -14.84 22.54 11.47
CA VAL A 302 -14.72 21.92 12.79
C VAL A 302 -15.49 22.72 13.83
N ALA A 303 -16.15 22.01 14.75
CA ALA A 303 -16.87 22.58 15.88
C ALA A 303 -16.59 21.73 17.14
N PRO A 304 -16.18 22.35 18.27
CA PRO A 304 -15.87 23.77 18.43
C PRO A 304 -14.64 24.20 17.60
N ALA A 305 -14.45 25.51 17.45
CA ALA A 305 -13.23 26.05 16.85
C ALA A 305 -12.00 25.64 17.68
N PRO A 306 -10.90 25.21 17.05
CA PRO A 306 -9.65 24.93 17.75
C PRO A 306 -9.14 26.16 18.50
N SER A 307 -8.56 25.97 19.68
CA SER A 307 -7.95 27.06 20.45
C SER A 307 -6.66 27.58 19.82
N GLU A 308 -5.96 26.72 19.07
CA GLU A 308 -4.70 27.03 18.38
C GLU A 308 -4.88 27.02 16.86
N VAL A 309 -4.12 27.87 16.15
CA VAL A 309 -4.17 27.96 14.67
C VAL A 309 -3.47 26.76 14.00
N HIS A 310 -2.52 26.15 14.69
CA HIS A 310 -1.78 24.98 14.22
C HIS A 310 -1.59 23.99 15.37
N GLY A 311 -1.54 22.70 15.05
CA GLY A 311 -1.28 21.64 16.01
C GLY A 311 -1.06 20.30 15.31
N ILE A 312 -0.53 19.34 16.04
CA ILE A 312 -0.36 17.95 15.59
C ILE A 312 -1.22 17.09 16.50
N VAL A 313 -2.06 16.25 15.90
CA VAL A 313 -2.80 15.20 16.59
C VAL A 313 -2.11 13.88 16.22
N ASP A 314 -1.28 13.39 17.14
CA ASP A 314 -0.53 12.13 16.98
C ASP A 314 -0.98 11.15 18.06
N ILE A 315 -2.09 10.46 17.77
CA ILE A 315 -2.68 9.45 18.63
C ILE A 315 -3.08 8.23 17.80
N PRO A 316 -2.83 6.99 18.30
CA PRO A 316 -3.30 5.79 17.63
C PRO A 316 -4.81 5.77 17.48
N VAL A 317 -5.31 5.34 16.31
CA VAL A 317 -6.75 5.16 16.06
C VAL A 317 -7.05 3.67 16.01
N GLY A 318 -7.66 3.14 17.07
CA GLY A 318 -8.10 1.75 17.13
C GLY A 318 -9.45 1.51 16.43
N GLY A 319 -9.69 0.27 16.00
CA GLY A 319 -11.04 -0.19 15.64
C GLY A 319 -11.94 -0.25 16.88
N ARG A 320 -13.26 -0.15 16.70
CA ARG A 320 -14.20 -0.44 17.81
C ARG A 320 -13.97 -1.90 18.27
N PRO A 321 -13.88 -2.16 19.59
CA PRO A 321 -13.78 -3.52 20.11
C PRO A 321 -15.01 -4.37 19.77
#